data_AF-A0A940LF41-F1
#
_entry.id   AF-A0A940LF41-F1
#
_cell.length_a   1.000
_cell.length_b   1.000
_cell.length_c   1.000
_cell.angle_alpha   90.00
_cell.angle_beta   90.00
_cell.angle_gamma   90.00
#
_symmetry.space_group_name_H-M   'P 1'
#
loop_
_entity.id
_entity.type
_entity.pdbx_description
1 polymer ?
#
loop_
_entity_poly.entity_id
_entity_poly.type
_entity_poly.pdbx_seq_one_letter_code
_entity_poly.pdbx_strand_id
1 'polypeptide(L)'
;VPDSTIKISDGEIKDFLKKHEDDYKREKETRSIEYVLFSTAPSASDSAAVRTEIEALKPEFAAATDAAAFVRQNSSLPFDNAYHGKSLIQVPSKDSIFATRVGGVYGPYLDGSNYMLAKVVDVKNLPDSVKCRHILLGTIDPQTGQPLMPDSVAHAKADSIAGAIRNGASFNLLDSLYSTDQVAKQDKGVMTFSSTDIQSPNFAKEFGQFILFDGRPGDKKVVKTQFGWHYIEIMNFINVEPHYKVAYVAKPIVASQETDNQVHNLAAMFAGDSRDYKSFNENYEKTIKSKGYVKQVAPDLDEMQFNLMGVNGSARQFIKKVFETDRGDIIGPEMLPDNYVVAVVTDITKPGLPSVASVRPMVEPLLRNKKKGETIKKNIGQVNSLEEVASKTGQTVQTADSLRFNGGSAFGYEPKVLGAVFNPANNGKLVTQPLVGTNGIYVIKVEGQSTTSVESANIDEQRRQLEMQMRQQIMQQMQYGMNPILDPLKRSAKIKDNRATFY
;
A
#
# COMPACT_ATOMS: atom_id res chain seq x y z
N VAL A 1 22.84 24.13 -41.53
CA VAL A 1 22.02 23.44 -42.56
C VAL A 1 20.55 23.67 -42.23
N PRO A 2 19.80 24.46 -43.04
CA PRO A 2 18.40 24.76 -42.76
C PRO A 2 17.50 23.52 -42.74
N ASP A 3 16.45 23.54 -41.94
CA ASP A 3 15.52 22.40 -41.83
C ASP A 3 14.80 22.13 -43.15
N SER A 4 14.46 23.19 -43.89
CA SER A 4 13.80 23.13 -45.19
C SER A 4 14.60 22.36 -46.26
N THR A 5 15.92 22.20 -46.09
CA THR A 5 16.78 21.48 -47.03
C THR A 5 16.85 19.98 -46.76
N ILE A 6 16.28 19.50 -45.64
CA ILE A 6 16.26 18.08 -45.26
C ILE A 6 14.82 17.58 -45.25
N LYS A 7 14.48 16.66 -46.15
CA LYS A 7 13.19 15.95 -46.13
C LYS A 7 13.38 14.55 -45.56
N ILE A 8 12.45 14.14 -44.70
CA ILE A 8 12.38 12.79 -44.13
C ILE A 8 11.15 12.10 -44.69
N SER A 9 11.38 11.04 -45.46
CA SER A 9 10.29 10.25 -46.04
C SER A 9 9.72 9.24 -45.02
N ASP A 10 8.50 8.78 -45.27
CA ASP A 10 7.85 7.70 -44.52
C ASP A 10 8.70 6.42 -44.53
N GLY A 11 9.39 6.14 -45.64
CA GLY A 11 10.29 5.00 -45.76
C GLY A 11 11.44 5.06 -44.75
N GLU A 12 12.02 6.23 -44.53
CA GLU A 12 13.11 6.40 -43.57
C GLU A 12 12.65 6.24 -42.12
N ILE A 13 11.43 6.69 -41.81
CA ILE A 13 10.83 6.46 -40.48
C ILE A 13 10.55 4.96 -40.29
N LYS A 14 10.04 4.26 -41.32
CA LYS A 14 9.86 2.80 -41.27
C LYS A 14 11.18 2.06 -41.03
N ASP A 15 12.24 2.45 -41.73
CA ASP A 15 13.57 1.84 -41.58
C ASP A 15 14.17 2.11 -40.21
N PHE A 16 13.93 3.31 -39.66
CA PHE A 16 14.32 3.64 -38.29
C PHE A 16 13.57 2.77 -37.27
N LEU A 17 12.25 2.66 -37.39
CA LEU A 17 11.43 1.81 -36.52
C LEU A 17 11.87 0.34 -36.56
N LYS A 18 12.18 -0.20 -37.75
CA LYS A 18 12.70 -1.57 -37.88
C LYS A 18 14.04 -1.77 -37.19
N LYS A 19 14.94 -0.77 -37.24
CA LYS A 19 16.25 -0.83 -36.59
C LYS A 19 16.17 -0.63 -35.08
N HIS A 20 15.09 -0.07 -34.58
CA HIS A 20 14.87 0.26 -33.17
C HIS A 20 13.60 -0.44 -32.68
N GLU A 21 13.33 -1.65 -33.17
CA GLU A 21 12.07 -2.34 -32.91
C GLU A 21 11.84 -2.51 -31.40
N ASP A 22 12.88 -2.85 -30.64
CA ASP A 22 12.80 -3.02 -29.19
C ASP A 22 12.43 -1.74 -28.41
N ASP A 23 12.69 -0.57 -28.99
CA ASP A 23 12.42 0.73 -28.35
C ASP A 23 10.98 1.22 -28.61
N TYR A 24 10.34 0.74 -29.68
CA TYR A 24 9.04 1.24 -30.15
C TYR A 24 7.93 0.19 -30.18
N LYS A 25 8.28 -1.10 -30.17
CA LYS A 25 7.32 -2.20 -30.26
C LYS A 25 6.48 -2.27 -29.00
N ARG A 26 5.16 -2.29 -29.20
CA ARG A 26 4.19 -2.58 -28.13
C ARG A 26 3.93 -4.08 -28.12
N GLU A 27 4.12 -4.71 -26.97
CA GLU A 27 3.98 -6.16 -26.83
C GLU A 27 2.51 -6.60 -26.79
N LYS A 28 1.64 -5.70 -26.32
CA LYS A 28 0.23 -5.99 -26.06
C LYS A 28 -0.66 -4.90 -26.65
N GLU A 29 -1.92 -5.27 -26.84
CA GLU A 29 -2.97 -4.28 -27.07
C GLU A 29 -3.18 -3.47 -25.78
N THR A 30 -3.29 -2.16 -25.92
CA THR A 30 -3.74 -1.27 -24.85
C THR A 30 -4.91 -0.44 -25.32
N ARG A 31 -5.78 -0.04 -24.38
CA ARG A 31 -6.92 0.83 -24.70
C ARG A 31 -6.98 2.01 -23.75
N SER A 32 -7.35 3.16 -24.29
CA SER A 32 -7.57 4.36 -23.49
C SER A 32 -9.05 4.65 -23.40
N ILE A 33 -9.52 5.06 -22.22
CA ILE A 33 -10.91 5.46 -21.99
C ILE A 33 -11.00 6.80 -21.29
N GLU A 34 -12.12 7.48 -21.50
CA GLU A 34 -12.63 8.52 -20.61
C GLU A 34 -13.88 7.98 -19.92
N TYR A 35 -14.05 8.24 -18.63
CA TYR A 35 -15.15 7.64 -17.85
C TYR A 35 -15.61 8.54 -16.71
N VAL A 36 -16.85 8.33 -16.27
CA VAL A 36 -17.43 8.96 -15.08
C VAL A 36 -17.88 7.85 -14.14
N LEU A 37 -17.51 7.97 -12.87
CA LEU A 37 -17.98 7.10 -11.79
C LEU A 37 -19.12 7.79 -11.04
N PHE A 38 -20.23 7.07 -10.88
CA PHE A 38 -21.41 7.47 -10.14
C PHE A 38 -21.45 6.67 -8.84
N SER A 39 -20.96 7.27 -7.75
CA SER A 39 -20.83 6.60 -6.46
C SER A 39 -22.18 6.23 -5.87
N THR A 40 -22.30 4.98 -5.40
CA THR A 40 -23.45 4.47 -4.64
C THR A 40 -23.25 4.65 -3.13
N ALA A 41 -22.34 5.55 -2.71
CA ALA A 41 -22.13 5.87 -1.31
C ALA A 41 -23.43 6.37 -0.64
N PRO A 42 -23.62 6.11 0.68
CA PRO A 42 -24.82 6.53 1.38
C PRO A 42 -25.09 8.02 1.24
N SER A 43 -26.35 8.37 0.98
CA SER A 43 -26.78 9.75 0.85
C SER A 43 -26.88 10.46 2.20
N ALA A 44 -27.02 11.79 2.18
CA ALA A 44 -27.34 12.55 3.39
C ALA A 44 -28.68 12.10 4.02
N SER A 45 -29.62 11.65 3.20
CA SER A 45 -30.90 11.09 3.67
C SER A 45 -30.70 9.75 4.37
N ASP A 46 -29.84 8.87 3.84
CA ASP A 46 -29.50 7.60 4.48
C ASP A 46 -28.87 7.82 5.86
N SER A 47 -27.91 8.75 5.94
CA SER A 47 -27.28 9.15 7.21
C SER A 47 -28.30 9.71 8.20
N ALA A 48 -29.21 10.58 7.76
CA ALA A 48 -30.24 11.16 8.62
C ALA A 48 -31.24 10.09 9.13
N ALA A 49 -31.60 9.12 8.30
CA ALA A 49 -32.47 8.01 8.67
C ALA A 49 -31.83 7.14 9.76
N VAL A 50 -30.58 6.71 9.56
CA VAL A 50 -29.84 5.90 10.54
C VAL A 50 -29.63 6.67 11.85
N ARG A 51 -29.36 7.98 11.78
CA ARG A 51 -29.27 8.84 12.98
C ARG A 51 -30.58 8.84 13.76
N THR A 52 -31.71 8.95 13.07
CA THR A 52 -33.03 8.95 13.71
C THR A 52 -33.33 7.60 14.37
N GLU A 53 -33.01 6.50 13.69
CA GLU A 53 -33.18 5.14 14.21
C GLU A 53 -32.38 4.93 15.50
N ILE A 54 -31.08 5.25 15.48
CA ILE A 54 -30.24 5.03 16.65
C ILE A 54 -30.59 5.99 17.79
N GLU A 55 -31.02 7.22 17.50
CA GLU A 55 -31.45 8.17 18.52
C GLU A 55 -32.68 7.67 19.28
N ALA A 56 -33.60 6.99 18.59
CA ALA A 56 -34.75 6.35 19.21
C ALA A 56 -34.38 5.22 20.19
N LEU A 57 -33.24 4.54 19.97
CA LEU A 57 -32.75 3.47 20.86
C LEU A 57 -32.14 4.01 22.17
N LYS A 58 -31.78 5.29 22.24
CA LYS A 58 -31.09 5.88 23.39
C LYS A 58 -31.83 5.73 24.73
N PRO A 59 -33.15 6.07 24.86
CA PRO A 59 -33.87 5.88 26.12
C PRO A 59 -33.99 4.40 26.52
N GLU A 60 -34.23 3.50 25.57
CA GLU A 60 -34.31 2.07 25.83
C GLU A 60 -32.97 1.51 26.28
N PHE A 61 -31.88 1.93 25.64
CA PHE A 61 -30.54 1.52 26.01
C PHE A 61 -30.16 2.01 27.41
N ALA A 62 -30.56 3.23 27.78
CA ALA A 62 -30.36 3.76 29.13
C ALA A 62 -31.11 2.92 30.19
N ALA A 63 -32.35 2.54 29.90
CA ALA A 63 -33.19 1.72 30.78
C ALA A 63 -32.78 0.24 30.85
N ALA A 64 -32.09 -0.28 29.84
CA ALA A 64 -31.71 -1.69 29.76
C ALA A 64 -30.80 -2.12 30.94
N THR A 65 -31.22 -3.13 31.69
CA THR A 65 -30.46 -3.73 32.79
C THR A 65 -29.41 -4.74 32.30
N ASP A 66 -29.69 -5.43 31.19
CA ASP A 66 -28.73 -6.28 30.49
C ASP A 66 -28.24 -5.57 29.22
N ALA A 67 -27.13 -4.84 29.36
CA ALA A 67 -26.48 -4.15 28.25
C ALA A 67 -25.98 -5.13 27.17
N ALA A 68 -25.56 -6.34 27.55
CA ALA A 68 -25.04 -7.32 26.60
C ALA A 68 -26.15 -7.86 25.68
N ALA A 69 -27.33 -8.16 26.25
CA ALA A 69 -28.50 -8.54 25.46
C ALA A 69 -28.96 -7.41 24.53
N PHE A 70 -29.00 -6.17 25.04
CA PHE A 70 -29.40 -5.02 24.24
C PHE A 70 -28.47 -4.79 23.04
N VAL A 71 -27.16 -4.85 23.26
CA VAL A 71 -26.15 -4.73 22.19
C VAL A 71 -26.31 -5.86 21.17
N ARG A 72 -26.44 -7.12 21.61
CA ARG A 72 -26.62 -8.26 20.67
C ARG A 72 -27.83 -8.11 19.76
N GLN A 73 -28.91 -7.49 20.24
CA GLN A 73 -30.14 -7.34 19.47
C GLN A 73 -30.11 -6.12 18.53
N ASN A 74 -29.42 -5.04 18.92
CA ASN A 74 -29.57 -3.74 18.26
C ASN A 74 -28.30 -3.22 17.58
N SER A 75 -27.14 -3.86 17.79
CA SER A 75 -25.85 -3.38 17.31
C SER A 75 -25.29 -4.26 16.19
N SER A 76 -24.58 -3.64 15.24
CA SER A 76 -23.71 -4.35 14.30
C SER A 76 -22.38 -4.79 14.92
N LEU A 77 -22.02 -4.28 16.11
CA LEU A 77 -20.82 -4.64 16.85
C LEU A 77 -21.14 -5.53 18.06
N PRO A 78 -20.29 -6.53 18.37
CA PRO A 78 -20.47 -7.37 19.55
C PRO A 78 -20.26 -6.59 20.85
N PHE A 79 -20.86 -7.09 21.94
CA PHE A 79 -20.61 -6.54 23.27
C PHE A 79 -19.22 -6.95 23.77
N ASP A 80 -18.39 -5.96 24.07
CA ASP A 80 -17.14 -6.15 24.79
C ASP A 80 -17.39 -6.12 26.31
N ASN A 81 -17.12 -7.25 26.97
CA ASN A 81 -17.34 -7.40 28.40
C ASN A 81 -16.09 -7.06 29.26
N ALA A 82 -15.00 -6.62 28.63
CA ALA A 82 -13.78 -6.24 29.34
C ALA A 82 -13.84 -4.80 29.90
N TYR A 83 -13.00 -4.54 30.89
CA TYR A 83 -12.66 -3.21 31.37
C TYR A 83 -11.38 -2.74 30.69
N HIS A 84 -11.39 -1.51 30.16
CA HIS A 84 -10.25 -0.93 29.46
C HIS A 84 -9.81 0.37 30.11
N GLY A 85 -8.49 0.55 30.28
CA GLY A 85 -7.91 1.83 30.65
C GLY A 85 -8.17 2.91 29.59
N LYS A 86 -8.05 4.18 29.98
CA LYS A 86 -8.40 5.31 29.09
C LYS A 86 -7.55 5.34 27.81
N SER A 87 -6.32 4.87 27.89
CA SER A 87 -5.37 4.81 26.77
C SER A 87 -5.73 3.75 25.74
N LEU A 88 -6.50 2.72 26.09
CA LEU A 88 -6.90 1.64 25.18
C LEU A 88 -8.21 1.95 24.44
N ILE A 89 -9.04 2.85 24.98
CA ILE A 89 -10.29 3.27 24.33
C ILE A 89 -10.00 4.40 23.32
N GLN A 90 -10.02 4.04 22.04
CA GLN A 90 -9.71 4.94 20.92
C GLN A 90 -10.97 5.24 20.09
N VAL A 91 -11.85 6.07 20.64
CA VAL A 91 -13.08 6.53 19.96
C VAL A 91 -13.15 8.06 19.92
N PRO A 92 -13.78 8.68 18.89
CA PRO A 92 -13.76 10.14 18.72
C PRO A 92 -14.29 10.95 19.91
N SER A 93 -15.26 10.40 20.65
CA SER A 93 -15.92 11.09 21.79
C SER A 93 -15.51 10.54 23.16
N LYS A 94 -14.32 9.95 23.29
CA LYS A 94 -13.90 9.23 24.52
C LYS A 94 -14.00 10.06 25.80
N ASP A 95 -13.60 11.34 25.79
CA ASP A 95 -13.62 12.18 26.99
C ASP A 95 -15.05 12.45 27.48
N SER A 96 -15.99 12.69 26.55
CA SER A 96 -17.41 12.84 26.86
C SER A 96 -18.04 11.54 27.38
N ILE A 97 -17.60 10.39 26.84
CA ILE A 97 -18.01 9.07 27.33
C ILE A 97 -17.49 8.87 28.76
N PHE A 98 -16.23 9.20 29.04
CA PHE A 98 -15.67 9.08 30.39
C PHE A 98 -16.30 10.03 31.41
N ALA A 99 -16.80 11.18 30.96
CA ALA A 99 -17.56 12.12 31.79
C ALA A 99 -19.02 11.67 32.02
N THR A 100 -19.50 10.66 31.30
CA THR A 100 -20.85 10.12 31.48
C THR A 100 -20.90 9.25 32.74
N ARG A 101 -21.92 9.47 33.58
CA ARG A 101 -22.13 8.65 34.79
C ARG A 101 -22.34 7.17 34.45
N VAL A 102 -21.98 6.28 35.38
CA VAL A 102 -22.31 4.85 35.28
C VAL A 102 -23.82 4.66 35.07
N GLY A 103 -24.18 3.81 34.12
CA GLY A 103 -25.53 3.58 33.60
C GLY A 103 -26.01 4.62 32.57
N GLY A 104 -25.30 5.73 32.40
CA GLY A 104 -25.63 6.76 31.41
C GLY A 104 -25.22 6.39 29.99
N VAL A 105 -25.91 6.98 29.01
CA VAL A 105 -25.69 6.78 27.57
C VAL A 105 -25.28 8.09 26.90
N TYR A 106 -24.13 8.08 26.24
CA TYR A 106 -23.63 9.15 25.39
C TYR A 106 -23.91 8.87 23.90
N GLY A 107 -24.10 9.93 23.12
CA GLY A 107 -24.37 9.87 21.68
C GLY A 107 -25.83 10.23 21.31
N PRO A 108 -26.23 10.03 20.05
CA PRO A 108 -25.44 9.41 18.99
C PRO A 108 -24.23 10.26 18.56
N TYR A 109 -23.10 9.61 18.25
CA TYR A 109 -21.92 10.25 17.66
C TYR A 109 -21.42 9.43 16.46
N LEU A 110 -20.65 10.05 15.57
CA LEU A 110 -20.06 9.35 14.43
C LEU A 110 -18.75 8.69 14.82
N ASP A 111 -18.58 7.44 14.41
CA ASP A 111 -17.33 6.69 14.49
C ASP A 111 -17.15 5.85 13.22
N GLY A 112 -16.20 6.25 12.37
CA GLY A 112 -16.07 5.73 11.02
C GLY A 112 -17.37 5.90 10.22
N SER A 113 -17.89 4.79 9.68
CA SER A 113 -19.14 4.72 8.91
C SER A 113 -20.37 4.39 9.77
N ASN A 114 -20.29 4.50 11.09
CA ASN A 114 -21.40 4.18 11.99
C ASN A 114 -21.85 5.41 12.78
N TYR A 115 -23.15 5.46 13.10
CA TYR A 115 -23.59 6.16 14.30
C TYR A 115 -23.49 5.23 15.51
N MET A 116 -23.08 5.78 16.64
CA MET A 116 -22.75 5.05 17.85
C MET A 116 -23.48 5.62 19.06
N LEU A 117 -24.00 4.75 19.93
CA LEU A 117 -24.32 5.05 21.33
C LEU A 117 -23.33 4.32 22.23
N ALA A 118 -22.90 4.99 23.29
CA ALA A 118 -21.97 4.43 24.28
C ALA A 118 -22.61 4.49 25.67
N LYS A 119 -22.85 3.33 26.28
CA LYS A 119 -23.31 3.22 27.67
C LYS A 119 -22.13 2.88 28.57
N VAL A 120 -21.86 3.73 29.56
CA VAL A 120 -20.89 3.41 30.61
C VAL A 120 -21.53 2.39 31.54
N VAL A 121 -21.17 1.12 31.40
CA VAL A 121 -21.77 0.01 32.16
C VAL A 121 -21.23 -0.02 33.58
N ASP A 122 -19.92 0.10 33.74
CA ASP A 122 -19.25 0.11 35.03
C ASP A 122 -17.87 0.79 34.92
N VAL A 123 -17.35 1.27 36.05
CA VAL A 123 -16.01 1.87 36.16
C VAL A 123 -15.33 1.32 37.41
N LYS A 124 -14.11 0.80 37.25
CA LYS A 124 -13.31 0.26 38.35
C LYS A 124 -11.89 0.81 38.30
N ASN A 125 -11.30 1.09 39.45
CA ASN A 125 -9.87 1.34 39.53
C ASN A 125 -9.16 -0.02 39.48
N LEU A 126 -8.52 -0.30 38.34
CA LEU A 126 -7.80 -1.54 38.08
C LEU A 126 -6.35 -1.21 37.69
N PRO A 127 -5.40 -2.11 37.95
CA PRO A 127 -4.04 -1.98 37.41
C PRO A 127 -4.01 -2.26 35.91
N ASP A 128 -3.16 -1.55 35.18
CA ASP A 128 -2.81 -1.89 33.80
C ASP A 128 -2.15 -3.27 33.71
N SER A 129 -1.40 -3.66 34.75
CA SER A 129 -0.75 -4.97 34.83
C SER A 129 -0.64 -5.48 36.25
N VAL A 130 -0.78 -6.78 36.42
CA VAL A 130 -0.61 -7.47 37.70
C VAL A 130 0.66 -8.30 37.66
N LYS A 131 1.55 -8.06 38.63
CA LYS A 131 2.67 -8.94 38.91
C LYS A 131 2.25 -9.93 39.99
N CYS A 132 2.30 -11.21 39.69
CA CYS A 132 1.98 -12.29 40.62
C CYS A 132 3.02 -13.39 40.55
N ARG A 133 2.97 -14.32 41.51
CA ARG A 133 3.66 -15.60 41.41
C ARG A 133 2.71 -16.75 41.67
N HIS A 134 2.92 -17.88 41.03
CA HIS A 134 2.09 -19.06 41.21
C HIS A 134 2.86 -20.38 41.26
N ILE A 135 2.25 -21.39 41.87
CA ILE A 135 2.67 -22.79 41.80
C ILE A 135 1.49 -23.55 41.21
N LEU A 136 1.66 -24.12 40.01
CA LEU A 136 0.62 -24.89 39.32
C LEU A 136 0.78 -26.38 39.65
N LEU A 137 -0.28 -27.01 40.15
CA LEU A 137 -0.40 -28.45 40.31
C LEU A 137 -1.33 -28.95 39.20
N GLY A 138 -0.73 -29.23 38.05
CA GLY A 138 -1.45 -29.64 36.84
C GLY A 138 -2.05 -31.04 36.98
N THR A 139 -3.29 -31.20 36.52
CA THR A 139 -3.98 -32.50 36.48
C THR A 139 -3.81 -33.21 35.15
N ILE A 140 -3.53 -32.46 34.08
CA ILE A 140 -3.32 -32.94 32.71
C ILE A 140 -2.10 -32.22 32.15
N ASP A 141 -1.27 -32.95 31.41
CA ASP A 141 -0.14 -32.38 30.68
C ASP A 141 -0.66 -31.64 29.43
N PRO A 142 -0.43 -30.32 29.30
CA PRO A 142 -0.91 -29.55 28.16
C PRO A 142 -0.23 -29.92 26.83
N GLN A 143 0.93 -30.58 26.84
CA GLN A 143 1.65 -31.00 25.62
C GLN A 143 1.20 -32.38 25.13
N THR A 144 0.96 -33.31 26.06
CA THR A 144 0.69 -34.72 25.73
C THR A 144 -0.76 -35.14 25.94
N GLY A 145 -1.55 -34.33 26.65
CA GLY A 145 -2.93 -34.63 27.03
C GLY A 145 -3.07 -35.75 28.07
N GLN A 146 -1.94 -36.26 28.60
CA GLN A 146 -1.95 -37.35 29.56
C GLN A 146 -2.26 -36.85 30.97
N PRO A 147 -2.97 -37.64 31.80
CA PRO A 147 -3.16 -37.31 33.20
C PRO A 147 -1.82 -37.22 33.95
N LEU A 148 -1.59 -36.10 34.66
CA LEU A 148 -0.42 -35.92 35.52
C LEU A 148 -0.70 -36.43 36.94
N MET A 149 -1.85 -36.08 37.51
CA MET A 149 -2.31 -36.56 38.80
C MET A 149 -3.82 -36.39 38.96
N PRO A 150 -4.48 -37.17 39.84
CA PRO A 150 -5.89 -36.98 40.16
C PRO A 150 -6.17 -35.58 40.72
N ASP A 151 -7.35 -35.03 40.44
CA ASP A 151 -7.75 -33.70 40.89
C ASP A 151 -7.70 -33.54 42.42
N SER A 152 -8.18 -34.53 43.16
CA SER A 152 -8.13 -34.55 44.63
C SER A 152 -6.71 -34.51 45.18
N VAL A 153 -5.75 -35.14 44.49
CA VAL A 153 -4.34 -35.13 44.85
C VAL A 153 -3.72 -33.76 44.57
N ALA A 154 -4.03 -33.16 43.42
CA ALA A 154 -3.59 -31.81 43.08
C ALA A 154 -4.12 -30.78 44.10
N HIS A 155 -5.39 -30.88 44.49
CA HIS A 155 -6.00 -30.01 45.50
C HIS A 155 -5.32 -30.14 46.86
N ALA A 156 -5.19 -31.37 47.38
CA ALA A 156 -4.57 -31.62 48.69
C ALA A 156 -3.11 -31.15 48.73
N LYS A 157 -2.37 -31.29 47.62
CA LYS A 157 -1.01 -30.75 47.47
C LYS A 157 -1.00 -29.22 47.49
N ALA A 158 -1.91 -28.57 46.75
CA ALA A 158 -2.01 -27.12 46.72
C ALA A 158 -2.32 -26.56 48.13
N ASP A 159 -3.22 -27.18 48.88
CA ASP A 159 -3.53 -26.79 50.27
C ASP A 159 -2.35 -27.01 51.21
N SER A 160 -1.63 -28.13 51.05
CA SER A 160 -0.43 -28.42 51.84
C SER A 160 0.68 -27.39 51.57
N ILE A 161 0.88 -27.02 50.29
CA ILE A 161 1.82 -25.97 49.88
C ILE A 161 1.41 -24.62 50.48
N ALA A 162 0.12 -24.28 50.42
CA ALA A 162 -0.40 -23.06 51.01
C ALA A 162 -0.14 -22.99 52.53
N GLY A 163 -0.35 -24.11 53.24
CA GLY A 163 -0.07 -24.24 54.67
C GLY A 163 1.43 -24.14 54.98
N ALA A 164 2.28 -24.81 54.21
CA ALA A 164 3.73 -24.76 54.38
C ALA A 164 4.27 -23.32 54.19
N ILE A 165 3.84 -22.62 53.14
CA ILE A 165 4.24 -21.23 52.88
C ILE A 165 3.75 -20.31 54.00
N ARG A 166 2.52 -20.50 54.49
CA ARG A 166 2.00 -19.76 55.65
C ARG A 166 2.85 -19.94 56.90
N ASN A 167 3.45 -21.12 57.07
CA ASN A 167 4.33 -21.46 58.18
C ASN A 167 5.82 -21.17 57.92
N GLY A 168 6.15 -20.40 56.88
CA GLY A 168 7.51 -19.91 56.61
C GLY A 168 8.36 -20.74 55.63
N ALA A 169 7.78 -21.75 54.97
CA ALA A 169 8.50 -22.46 53.91
C ALA A 169 8.78 -21.54 52.71
N SER A 170 9.93 -21.75 52.06
CA SER A 170 10.33 -20.98 50.88
C SER A 170 9.43 -21.27 49.67
N PHE A 171 8.76 -20.24 49.14
CA PHE A 171 7.99 -20.33 47.89
C PHE A 171 8.84 -20.91 46.76
N ASN A 172 10.05 -20.38 46.56
CA ASN A 172 10.91 -20.76 45.44
C ASN A 172 11.29 -22.24 45.48
N LEU A 173 11.48 -22.79 46.69
CA LEU A 173 11.76 -24.21 46.86
C LEU A 173 10.53 -25.06 46.49
N LEU A 174 9.35 -24.67 46.98
CA LEU A 174 8.12 -25.40 46.70
C LEU A 174 7.70 -25.30 45.23
N ASP A 175 7.91 -24.15 44.59
CA ASP A 175 7.71 -23.97 43.16
C ASP A 175 8.62 -24.91 42.36
N SER A 176 9.93 -24.93 42.65
CA SER A 176 10.87 -25.78 41.91
C SER A 176 10.51 -27.26 42.04
N LEU A 177 10.12 -27.69 43.24
CA LEU A 177 9.78 -29.07 43.56
C LEU A 177 8.44 -29.51 42.95
N TYR A 178 7.41 -28.65 42.99
CA TYR A 178 6.03 -29.10 42.79
C TYR A 178 5.30 -28.48 41.62
N SER A 179 5.71 -27.30 41.13
CA SER A 179 4.99 -26.69 40.01
C SER A 179 5.08 -27.59 38.77
N THR A 180 4.04 -27.61 37.95
CA THR A 180 4.03 -28.29 36.65
C THR A 180 4.13 -27.31 35.50
N ASP A 181 4.08 -26.00 35.78
CA ASP A 181 4.31 -24.94 34.80
C ASP A 181 5.81 -24.71 34.59
N GLN A 182 6.36 -25.31 33.55
CA GLN A 182 7.79 -25.22 33.25
C GLN A 182 8.24 -23.82 32.83
N VAL A 183 7.33 -22.99 32.31
CA VAL A 183 7.66 -21.64 31.85
C VAL A 183 7.78 -20.73 33.07
N ALA A 184 6.76 -20.71 33.94
CA ALA A 184 6.80 -19.88 35.15
C ALA A 184 7.95 -20.27 36.09
N LYS A 185 8.29 -21.56 36.16
CA LYS A 185 9.43 -22.05 36.96
C LYS A 185 10.76 -21.37 36.64
N GLN A 186 10.98 -20.98 35.38
CA GLN A 186 12.24 -20.34 34.98
C GLN A 186 12.48 -19.03 35.74
N ASP A 187 11.40 -18.34 36.11
CA ASP A 187 11.43 -17.12 36.93
C ASP A 187 10.79 -17.35 38.31
N LYS A 188 11.00 -18.55 38.89
CA LYS A 188 10.56 -18.87 40.27
C LYS A 188 9.05 -18.66 40.47
N GLY A 189 8.26 -18.98 39.46
CA GLY A 189 6.82 -18.84 39.44
C GLY A 189 6.31 -17.41 39.18
N VAL A 190 7.19 -16.41 39.04
CA VAL A 190 6.81 -15.00 38.85
C VAL A 190 6.36 -14.73 37.41
N MET A 191 5.24 -14.03 37.26
CA MET A 191 4.69 -13.61 35.97
C MET A 191 4.09 -12.21 36.08
N THR A 192 4.04 -11.50 34.96
CA THR A 192 3.33 -10.21 34.83
C THR A 192 2.34 -10.32 33.69
N PHE A 193 1.07 -9.99 33.97
CA PHE A 193 -0.01 -10.05 32.99
C PHE A 193 -0.66 -8.68 32.85
N SER A 194 -0.95 -8.24 31.63
CA SER A 194 -1.73 -7.02 31.42
C SER A 194 -3.20 -7.26 31.77
N SER A 195 -3.93 -6.20 32.11
CA SER A 195 -5.37 -6.26 32.36
C SER A 195 -6.15 -6.76 31.13
N THR A 196 -5.66 -6.46 29.92
CA THR A 196 -6.20 -6.99 28.66
C THR A 196 -5.98 -8.50 28.55
N ASP A 197 -4.78 -9.00 28.84
CA ASP A 197 -4.48 -10.44 28.78
C ASP A 197 -5.33 -11.22 29.78
N ILE A 198 -5.46 -10.71 31.01
CA ILE A 198 -6.24 -11.37 32.07
C ILE A 198 -7.72 -11.52 31.69
N GLN A 199 -8.25 -10.58 30.91
CA GLN A 199 -9.65 -10.56 30.47
C GLN A 199 -9.86 -11.27 29.11
N SER A 200 -8.80 -11.80 28.50
CA SER A 200 -8.86 -12.57 27.26
C SER A 200 -9.66 -13.87 27.44
N PRO A 201 -10.42 -14.31 26.42
CA PRO A 201 -11.10 -15.61 26.44
C PRO A 201 -10.17 -16.81 26.68
N ASN A 202 -8.87 -16.68 26.38
CA ASN A 202 -7.89 -17.74 26.52
C ASN A 202 -7.20 -17.77 27.90
N PHE A 203 -7.47 -16.77 28.76
CA PHE A 203 -6.91 -16.72 30.12
C PHE A 203 -7.72 -17.60 31.06
N ALA A 204 -7.07 -18.21 32.07
CA ALA A 204 -7.77 -19.00 33.07
C ALA A 204 -8.71 -18.09 33.90
N LYS A 205 -10.02 -18.21 33.67
CA LYS A 205 -11.04 -17.28 34.19
C LYS A 205 -10.97 -17.11 35.71
N GLU A 206 -10.85 -18.19 36.46
CA GLU A 206 -10.80 -18.15 37.93
C GLU A 206 -9.50 -17.53 38.45
N PHE A 207 -8.38 -17.76 37.76
CA PHE A 207 -7.10 -17.12 38.06
C PHE A 207 -7.23 -15.61 37.86
N GLY A 208 -7.72 -15.20 36.69
CA GLY A 208 -7.89 -13.80 36.32
C GLY A 208 -8.85 -13.07 37.26
N GLN A 209 -9.95 -13.74 37.62
CA GLN A 209 -10.92 -13.23 38.60
C GLN A 209 -10.25 -12.88 39.92
N PHE A 210 -9.40 -13.79 40.43
CA PHE A 210 -8.67 -13.56 41.67
C PHE A 210 -7.67 -12.41 41.56
N ILE A 211 -6.81 -12.41 40.54
CA ILE A 211 -5.68 -11.48 40.49
C ILE A 211 -6.04 -10.06 40.08
N LEU A 212 -7.13 -9.88 39.32
CA LEU A 212 -7.52 -8.56 38.79
C LEU A 212 -8.68 -7.92 39.56
N PHE A 213 -9.66 -8.71 40.01
CA PHE A 213 -10.90 -8.16 40.57
C PHE A 213 -11.02 -8.38 42.09
N ASP A 214 -10.76 -9.60 42.57
CA ASP A 214 -11.05 -9.97 43.95
C ASP A 214 -9.92 -9.60 44.92
N GLY A 215 -8.68 -9.94 44.58
CA GLY A 215 -7.51 -9.82 45.45
C GLY A 215 -6.79 -8.48 45.38
N ARG A 216 -5.82 -8.28 46.27
CA ARG A 216 -4.94 -7.12 46.38
C ARG A 216 -3.48 -7.57 46.54
N PRO A 217 -2.48 -6.70 46.30
CA PRO A 217 -1.08 -7.03 46.57
C PRO A 217 -0.88 -7.57 47.99
N GLY A 218 -0.22 -8.73 48.10
CA GLY A 218 -0.02 -9.49 49.33
C GLY A 218 -1.01 -10.65 49.54
N ASP A 219 -2.17 -10.62 48.89
CA ASP A 219 -3.17 -11.69 49.00
C ASP A 219 -2.70 -12.98 48.35
N LYS A 220 -3.12 -14.10 48.97
CA LYS A 220 -2.72 -15.46 48.58
C LYS A 220 -3.95 -16.36 48.55
N LYS A 221 -4.09 -17.17 47.51
CA LYS A 221 -5.26 -18.04 47.35
C LYS A 221 -4.93 -19.31 46.57
N VAL A 222 -5.56 -20.42 46.95
CA VAL A 222 -5.62 -21.63 46.15
C VAL A 222 -6.82 -21.54 45.21
N VAL A 223 -6.59 -21.67 43.90
CA VAL A 223 -7.60 -21.47 42.85
C VAL A 223 -7.60 -22.65 41.88
N LYS A 224 -8.77 -23.25 41.67
CA LYS A 224 -8.98 -24.25 40.61
C LYS A 224 -9.16 -23.55 39.27
N THR A 225 -8.47 -24.05 38.24
CA THR A 225 -8.65 -23.65 36.84
C THR A 225 -8.76 -24.89 35.96
N GLN A 226 -8.98 -24.70 34.65
CA GLN A 226 -8.90 -25.77 33.65
C GLN A 226 -7.52 -26.44 33.56
N PHE A 227 -6.45 -25.78 34.03
CA PHE A 227 -5.09 -26.31 33.99
C PHE A 227 -4.71 -27.14 35.22
N GLY A 228 -5.47 -27.03 36.32
CA GLY A 228 -5.13 -27.68 37.59
C GLY A 228 -5.47 -26.81 38.79
N TRP A 229 -4.70 -26.97 39.86
CA TRP A 229 -4.81 -26.16 41.07
C TRP A 229 -3.62 -25.20 41.17
N HIS A 230 -3.88 -23.92 41.37
CA HIS A 230 -2.86 -22.90 41.50
C HIS A 230 -2.81 -22.40 42.93
N TYR A 231 -1.64 -22.39 43.56
CA TYR A 231 -1.39 -21.47 44.67
C TYR A 231 -0.89 -20.15 44.08
N ILE A 232 -1.61 -19.06 44.31
CA ILE A 232 -1.33 -17.75 43.71
C ILE A 232 -1.02 -16.75 44.81
N GLU A 233 -0.01 -15.92 44.60
CA GLU A 233 0.29 -14.73 45.41
C GLU A 233 0.37 -13.50 44.51
N ILE A 234 -0.44 -12.48 44.82
CA ILE A 234 -0.40 -11.19 44.11
C ILE A 234 0.77 -10.39 44.70
N MET A 235 1.76 -10.06 43.88
CA MET A 235 2.96 -9.37 44.35
C MET A 235 2.82 -7.86 44.27
N ASN A 236 2.34 -7.35 43.14
CA ASN A 236 2.19 -5.92 42.93
C ASN A 236 1.17 -5.60 41.84
N PHE A 237 0.55 -4.42 41.96
CA PHE A 237 -0.27 -3.79 40.93
C PHE A 237 0.53 -2.67 40.26
N ILE A 238 0.49 -2.61 38.94
CA ILE A 238 1.25 -1.65 38.12
C ILE A 238 0.25 -0.70 37.45
N ASN A 239 0.48 0.61 37.59
CA ASN A 239 -0.37 1.70 37.10
C ASN A 239 -1.87 1.50 37.39
N VAL A 240 -2.29 1.77 38.62
CA VAL A 240 -3.71 1.66 39.01
C VAL A 240 -4.45 2.92 38.58
N GLU A 241 -5.38 2.77 37.64
CA GLU A 241 -6.17 3.87 37.08
C GLU A 241 -7.63 3.46 36.78
N PRO A 242 -8.54 4.43 36.55
CA PRO A 242 -9.91 4.11 36.14
C PRO A 242 -9.95 3.35 34.82
N HIS A 243 -10.46 2.12 34.87
CA HIS A 243 -10.81 1.31 33.72
C HIS A 243 -12.34 1.29 33.53
N TYR A 244 -12.77 1.41 32.27
CA TYR A 244 -14.16 1.56 31.88
C TYR A 244 -14.65 0.31 31.18
N LYS A 245 -15.84 -0.16 31.54
CA LYS A 245 -16.63 -1.10 30.74
C LYS A 245 -17.69 -0.31 29.99
N VAL A 246 -17.61 -0.28 28.67
CA VAL A 246 -18.51 0.51 27.83
C VAL A 246 -19.20 -0.40 26.83
N ALA A 247 -20.53 -0.37 26.82
CA ALA A 247 -21.33 -1.06 25.82
C ALA A 247 -21.59 -0.11 24.65
N TYR A 248 -21.30 -0.56 23.44
CA TYR A 248 -21.52 0.22 22.23
C TYR A 248 -22.66 -0.36 21.39
N VAL A 249 -23.60 0.50 20.99
CA VAL A 249 -24.58 0.19 19.93
C VAL A 249 -24.14 0.93 18.68
N ALA A 250 -23.84 0.17 17.63
CA ALA A 250 -23.42 0.68 16.34
C ALA A 250 -24.49 0.44 15.29
N LYS A 251 -24.80 1.47 14.52
CA LYS A 251 -25.66 1.38 13.32
C LYS A 251 -24.86 1.87 12.11
N PRO A 252 -24.57 0.98 11.14
CA PRO A 252 -23.83 1.36 9.95
C PRO A 252 -24.67 2.26 9.06
N ILE A 253 -24.04 3.29 8.50
CA ILE A 253 -24.63 4.14 7.48
C ILE A 253 -24.41 3.44 6.14
N VAL A 254 -25.48 2.87 5.60
CA VAL A 254 -25.48 2.13 4.33
C VAL A 254 -26.38 2.83 3.33
N ALA A 255 -26.07 2.68 2.04
CA ALA A 255 -26.90 3.23 0.99
C ALA A 255 -28.26 2.52 0.98
N SER A 256 -29.34 3.29 0.88
CA SER A 256 -30.67 2.71 0.67
C SER A 256 -30.88 2.30 -0.79
N GLN A 257 -31.89 1.47 -1.02
CA GLN A 257 -32.32 1.13 -2.37
C GLN A 257 -32.73 2.39 -3.16
N GLU A 258 -33.26 3.40 -2.49
CA GLU A 258 -33.62 4.66 -3.14
C GLU A 258 -32.37 5.43 -3.61
N THR A 259 -31.34 5.52 -2.78
CA THR A 259 -30.04 6.09 -3.16
C THR A 259 -29.45 5.35 -4.36
N ASP A 260 -29.42 4.02 -4.32
CA ASP A 260 -28.92 3.19 -5.43
C ASP A 260 -29.71 3.43 -6.73
N ASN A 261 -31.04 3.40 -6.66
CA ASN A 261 -31.92 3.66 -7.80
C ASN A 261 -31.68 5.04 -8.43
N GLN A 262 -31.52 6.09 -7.60
CA GLN A 262 -31.26 7.44 -8.08
C GLN A 262 -29.93 7.55 -8.81
N VAL A 263 -28.88 6.93 -8.26
CA VAL A 263 -27.54 6.92 -8.86
C VAL A 263 -27.54 6.12 -10.17
N HIS A 264 -28.14 4.93 -10.16
CA HIS A 264 -28.33 4.11 -11.36
C HIS A 264 -29.06 4.88 -12.47
N ASN A 265 -30.19 5.51 -12.15
CA ASN A 265 -30.98 6.25 -13.12
C ASN A 265 -30.21 7.42 -13.72
N LEU A 266 -29.42 8.14 -12.90
CA LEU A 266 -28.56 9.21 -13.39
C LEU A 266 -27.49 8.69 -14.36
N ALA A 267 -26.83 7.57 -14.01
CA ALA A 267 -25.84 6.94 -14.86
C ALA A 267 -26.45 6.43 -16.17
N ALA A 268 -27.64 5.80 -16.10
CA ALA A 268 -28.38 5.30 -17.25
C ALA A 268 -28.81 6.43 -18.20
N MET A 269 -29.28 7.56 -17.67
CA MET A 269 -29.60 8.73 -18.47
C MET A 269 -28.37 9.28 -19.18
N PHE A 270 -27.24 9.42 -18.47
CA PHE A 270 -26.00 9.92 -19.06
C PHE A 270 -25.49 9.01 -20.19
N ALA A 271 -25.52 7.70 -19.98
CA ALA A 271 -25.16 6.72 -21.01
C ALA A 271 -26.14 6.75 -22.20
N GLY A 272 -27.44 6.91 -21.95
CA GLY A 272 -28.47 6.97 -23.00
C GLY A 272 -28.39 8.22 -23.87
N ASP A 273 -27.98 9.35 -23.29
CA ASP A 273 -27.81 10.63 -23.99
C ASP A 273 -26.47 10.71 -24.75
N SER A 274 -25.47 9.93 -24.32
CA SER A 274 -24.13 9.90 -24.91
C SER A 274 -24.02 8.75 -25.90
N ARG A 275 -23.90 9.05 -27.20
CA ARG A 275 -23.86 8.04 -28.28
C ARG A 275 -22.48 7.86 -28.90
N ASP A 276 -21.60 8.83 -28.66
CA ASP A 276 -20.24 8.87 -29.18
C ASP A 276 -19.36 9.75 -28.28
N TYR A 277 -18.07 9.82 -28.60
CA TYR A 277 -17.12 10.67 -27.87
C TYR A 277 -17.52 12.15 -27.78
N LYS A 278 -18.15 12.70 -28.81
CA LYS A 278 -18.52 14.12 -28.83
C LYS A 278 -19.67 14.39 -27.86
N SER A 279 -20.76 13.63 -28.00
CA SER A 279 -21.95 13.72 -27.14
C SER A 279 -21.64 13.36 -25.69
N PHE A 280 -20.76 12.39 -25.43
CA PHE A 280 -20.27 12.08 -24.08
C PHE A 280 -19.67 13.32 -23.40
N ASN A 281 -18.81 14.05 -24.11
CA ASN A 281 -18.17 15.25 -23.58
C ASN A 281 -19.15 16.41 -23.39
N GLU A 282 -20.02 16.66 -24.37
CA GLU A 282 -21.03 17.72 -24.31
C GLU A 282 -22.04 17.48 -23.17
N ASN A 283 -22.53 16.24 -23.03
CA ASN A 283 -23.47 15.88 -21.96
C ASN A 283 -22.81 15.91 -20.58
N TYR A 284 -21.55 15.49 -20.48
CA TYR A 284 -20.82 15.57 -19.21
C TYR A 284 -20.78 17.02 -18.70
N GLU A 285 -20.38 17.96 -19.56
CA GLU A 285 -20.31 19.38 -19.22
C GLU A 285 -21.69 19.97 -18.87
N LYS A 286 -22.75 19.53 -19.56
CA LYS A 286 -24.11 20.06 -19.40
C LYS A 286 -24.85 19.51 -18.18
N THR A 287 -24.77 18.21 -17.90
CA THR A 287 -25.69 17.53 -16.96
C THR A 287 -25.01 16.89 -15.76
N ILE A 288 -23.71 16.59 -15.84
CA ILE A 288 -22.99 15.76 -14.87
C ILE A 288 -22.02 16.58 -14.02
N LYS A 289 -21.23 17.45 -14.64
CA LYS A 289 -20.20 18.26 -13.96
C LYS A 289 -20.76 19.15 -12.86
N SER A 290 -21.91 19.79 -13.09
CA SER A 290 -22.58 20.65 -12.10
C SER A 290 -23.08 19.89 -10.86
N LYS A 291 -23.21 18.56 -10.96
CA LYS A 291 -23.59 17.67 -9.84
C LYS A 291 -22.39 17.16 -9.04
N GLY A 292 -21.17 17.62 -9.36
CA GLY A 292 -19.95 17.29 -8.63
C GLY A 292 -19.25 16.00 -9.06
N TYR A 293 -19.75 15.32 -10.09
CA TYR A 293 -19.06 14.17 -10.67
C TYR A 293 -17.89 14.62 -11.54
N VAL A 294 -16.82 13.82 -11.53
CA VAL A 294 -15.56 14.12 -12.22
C VAL A 294 -15.36 13.12 -13.34
N LYS A 295 -15.13 13.62 -14.55
CA LYS A 295 -14.64 12.82 -15.68
C LYS A 295 -13.16 12.49 -15.48
N GLN A 296 -12.86 11.21 -15.58
CA GLN A 296 -11.53 10.64 -15.43
C GLN A 296 -11.00 10.15 -16.78
N VAL A 297 -9.67 10.07 -16.89
CA VAL A 297 -8.96 9.51 -18.05
C VAL A 297 -8.17 8.32 -17.56
N ALA A 298 -8.30 7.18 -18.25
CA ALA A 298 -7.45 6.02 -18.04
C ALA A 298 -6.72 5.70 -19.35
N PRO A 299 -5.47 6.18 -19.52
CA PRO A 299 -4.67 5.86 -20.69
C PRO A 299 -4.08 4.44 -20.58
N ASP A 300 -3.85 3.81 -21.73
CA ASP A 300 -3.05 2.59 -21.87
C ASP A 300 -3.41 1.44 -20.91
N LEU A 301 -4.72 1.21 -20.70
CA LEU A 301 -5.20 0.06 -19.92
C LEU A 301 -4.70 -1.25 -20.53
N ASP A 302 -4.21 -2.16 -19.68
CA ASP A 302 -3.87 -3.54 -20.04
C ASP A 302 -5.12 -4.45 -19.91
N GLU A 303 -5.25 -5.44 -20.79
CA GLU A 303 -6.41 -6.34 -20.83
C GLU A 303 -6.62 -7.12 -19.53
N MET A 304 -5.54 -7.41 -18.80
CA MET A 304 -5.56 -8.14 -17.52
C MET A 304 -5.63 -7.21 -16.30
N GLN A 305 -5.77 -5.90 -16.51
CA GLN A 305 -5.86 -4.95 -15.42
C GLN A 305 -7.15 -5.16 -14.62
N PHE A 306 -7.03 -5.14 -13.30
CA PHE A 306 -8.15 -5.34 -12.38
C PHE A 306 -8.52 -4.07 -11.61
N ASN A 307 -7.63 -3.07 -11.56
CA ASN A 307 -7.86 -1.81 -10.88
C ASN A 307 -8.27 -0.72 -11.87
N LEU A 308 -9.20 0.13 -11.44
CA LEU A 308 -9.55 1.37 -12.13
C LEU A 308 -9.55 2.49 -11.08
N MET A 309 -9.01 3.66 -11.42
CA MET A 309 -8.90 4.75 -10.45
C MET A 309 -10.29 5.18 -9.95
N GLY A 310 -10.44 5.32 -8.64
CA GLY A 310 -11.73 5.65 -8.00
C GLY A 310 -12.65 4.44 -7.75
N VAL A 311 -12.22 3.22 -8.09
CA VAL A 311 -12.97 1.98 -7.84
C VAL A 311 -12.30 1.21 -6.69
N ASN A 312 -13.05 0.97 -5.61
CA ASN A 312 -12.60 0.13 -4.51
C ASN A 312 -12.92 -1.33 -4.84
N GLY A 313 -11.94 -2.06 -5.35
CA GLY A 313 -12.07 -3.47 -5.70
C GLY A 313 -11.82 -3.73 -7.18
N SER A 314 -12.35 -4.85 -7.68
CA SER A 314 -12.07 -5.32 -9.03
C SER A 314 -12.97 -4.64 -10.07
N ALA A 315 -12.35 -4.05 -11.08
CA ALA A 315 -12.96 -3.56 -12.32
C ALA A 315 -12.76 -4.54 -13.50
N ARG A 316 -12.29 -5.77 -13.25
CA ARG A 316 -11.88 -6.74 -14.29
C ARG A 316 -12.92 -6.97 -15.38
N GLN A 317 -14.19 -7.15 -15.01
CA GLN A 317 -15.29 -7.39 -15.97
C GLN A 317 -15.54 -6.16 -16.84
N PHE A 318 -15.48 -4.96 -16.26
CA PHE A 318 -15.59 -3.72 -16.99
C PHE A 318 -14.39 -3.52 -17.95
N ILE A 319 -13.17 -3.79 -17.51
CA ILE A 319 -11.97 -3.75 -18.36
C ILE A 319 -12.09 -4.74 -19.53
N LYS A 320 -12.62 -5.95 -19.30
CA LYS A 320 -12.89 -6.90 -20.39
C LYS A 320 -13.82 -6.28 -21.44
N LYS A 321 -14.90 -5.65 -20.99
CA LYS A 321 -15.85 -4.96 -21.88
C LYS A 321 -15.21 -3.80 -22.64
N VAL A 322 -14.30 -3.05 -22.02
CA VAL A 322 -13.47 -2.03 -22.70
C VAL A 322 -12.68 -2.64 -23.87
N PHE A 323 -12.14 -3.84 -23.69
CA PHE A 323 -11.42 -4.59 -24.73
C PHE A 323 -12.30 -5.25 -25.80
N GLU A 324 -13.62 -5.28 -25.59
CA GLU A 324 -14.61 -5.76 -26.55
C GLU A 324 -15.30 -4.61 -27.32
N THR A 325 -15.04 -3.35 -26.95
CA THR A 325 -15.77 -2.17 -27.46
C THR A 325 -14.95 -1.36 -28.45
N ASP A 326 -15.54 -0.92 -29.57
CA ASP A 326 -14.84 -0.16 -30.59
C ASP A 326 -14.50 1.28 -30.17
N ARG A 327 -13.52 1.88 -30.85
CA ARG A 327 -13.12 3.26 -30.57
C ARG A 327 -14.26 4.23 -30.87
N GLY A 328 -14.59 5.08 -29.89
CA GLY A 328 -15.65 6.08 -29.97
C GLY A 328 -16.96 5.61 -29.34
N ASP A 329 -17.11 4.31 -29.10
CA ASP A 329 -18.33 3.73 -28.54
C ASP A 329 -18.39 3.88 -27.01
N ILE A 330 -19.63 3.87 -26.53
CA ILE A 330 -19.99 4.11 -25.14
C ILE A 330 -20.24 2.78 -24.43
N ILE A 331 -19.73 2.68 -23.21
CA ILE A 331 -19.89 1.54 -22.32
C ILE A 331 -20.67 1.99 -21.10
N GLY A 332 -21.72 1.25 -20.75
CA GLY A 332 -22.43 1.38 -19.49
C GLY A 332 -23.88 1.87 -19.60
N PRO A 333 -24.53 2.12 -18.44
CA PRO A 333 -23.95 2.04 -17.10
C PRO A 333 -23.61 0.59 -16.72
N GLU A 334 -22.42 0.37 -16.17
CA GLU A 334 -22.01 -0.91 -15.58
C GLU A 334 -21.87 -0.79 -14.07
N MET A 335 -22.31 -1.81 -13.32
CA MET A 335 -22.11 -1.86 -11.88
C MET A 335 -20.68 -2.31 -11.55
N LEU A 336 -20.00 -1.52 -10.74
CA LEU A 336 -18.75 -1.82 -10.05
C LEU A 336 -19.04 -1.88 -8.53
N PRO A 337 -18.11 -2.38 -7.68
CA PRO A 337 -18.41 -2.63 -6.26
C PRO A 337 -19.15 -1.50 -5.52
N ASP A 338 -18.69 -0.24 -5.68
CA ASP A 338 -19.24 0.94 -4.99
C ASP A 338 -19.69 2.06 -5.97
N ASN A 339 -19.80 1.77 -7.27
CA ASN A 339 -20.07 2.78 -8.29
C ASN A 339 -20.78 2.19 -9.50
N TYR A 340 -21.61 2.99 -10.17
CA TYR A 340 -21.87 2.78 -11.60
C TYR A 340 -20.82 3.49 -12.45
N VAL A 341 -20.42 2.91 -13.57
CA VAL A 341 -19.48 3.53 -14.52
C VAL A 341 -20.12 3.71 -15.90
N VAL A 342 -19.88 4.88 -16.49
CA VAL A 342 -20.15 5.14 -17.92
C VAL A 342 -18.85 5.63 -18.56
N ALA A 343 -18.46 5.04 -19.68
CA ALA A 343 -17.19 5.32 -20.33
C ALA A 343 -17.29 5.40 -21.85
N VAL A 344 -16.26 5.98 -22.47
CA VAL A 344 -16.04 6.00 -23.91
C VAL A 344 -14.62 5.53 -24.23
N VAL A 345 -14.47 4.67 -25.23
CA VAL A 345 -13.14 4.23 -25.70
C VAL A 345 -12.53 5.33 -26.57
N THR A 346 -11.46 5.97 -26.11
CA THR A 346 -10.83 7.10 -26.79
C THR A 346 -9.72 6.67 -27.75
N ASP A 347 -9.04 5.57 -27.46
CA ASP A 347 -7.99 5.02 -28.31
C ASP A 347 -7.87 3.49 -28.20
N ILE A 348 -7.49 2.85 -29.31
CA ILE A 348 -7.14 1.42 -29.38
C ILE A 348 -5.75 1.31 -29.99
N THR A 349 -4.83 0.81 -29.19
CA THR A 349 -3.44 0.61 -29.56
C THR A 349 -3.18 -0.88 -29.78
N LYS A 350 -2.94 -1.29 -31.02
CA LYS A 350 -2.63 -2.69 -31.35
C LYS A 350 -1.18 -3.06 -31.03
N PRO A 351 -0.89 -4.35 -30.76
CA PRO A 351 0.48 -4.82 -30.60
C PRO A 351 1.27 -4.67 -31.91
N GLY A 352 2.58 -4.52 -31.77
CA GLY A 352 3.52 -4.36 -32.89
C GLY A 352 4.14 -2.97 -32.96
N LEU A 353 4.72 -2.66 -34.13
CA LEU A 353 5.33 -1.37 -34.38
C LEU A 353 4.25 -0.30 -34.59
N PRO A 354 4.38 0.87 -33.95
CA PRO A 354 3.45 1.97 -34.14
C PRO A 354 3.49 2.49 -35.58
N SER A 355 2.40 3.12 -36.02
CA SER A 355 2.32 3.66 -37.37
C SER A 355 3.30 4.83 -37.57
N VAL A 356 3.78 5.03 -38.79
CA VAL A 356 4.64 6.17 -39.16
C VAL A 356 4.02 7.49 -38.71
N ALA A 357 2.71 7.65 -38.87
CA ALA A 357 1.99 8.87 -38.46
C ALA A 357 2.10 9.12 -36.95
N SER A 358 1.93 8.09 -36.12
CA SER A 358 1.96 8.22 -34.66
C SER A 358 3.35 8.57 -34.12
N VAL A 359 4.43 8.07 -34.73
CA VAL A 359 5.80 8.31 -34.24
C VAL A 359 6.52 9.45 -34.94
N ARG A 360 6.00 9.97 -36.05
CA ARG A 360 6.65 11.03 -36.83
C ARG A 360 7.07 12.24 -35.98
N PRO A 361 6.23 12.77 -35.05
CA PRO A 361 6.64 13.91 -34.22
C PRO A 361 7.89 13.65 -33.37
N MET A 362 8.13 12.39 -32.97
CA MET A 362 9.31 11.97 -32.22
C MET A 362 10.50 11.63 -33.13
N VAL A 363 10.27 10.86 -34.20
CA VAL A 363 11.35 10.26 -35.00
C VAL A 363 11.90 11.20 -36.07
N GLU A 364 11.05 12.04 -36.67
CA GLU A 364 11.45 12.92 -37.75
C GLU A 364 12.56 13.93 -37.34
N PRO A 365 12.48 14.60 -36.16
CA PRO A 365 13.56 15.45 -35.68
C PRO A 365 14.90 14.71 -35.53
N LEU A 366 14.87 13.46 -35.04
CA LEU A 366 16.07 12.63 -34.84
C LEU A 366 16.75 12.32 -36.17
N LEU A 367 15.97 11.86 -37.16
CA LEU A 367 16.48 11.55 -38.50
C LEU A 367 16.97 12.81 -39.23
N ARG A 368 16.27 13.93 -39.08
CA ARG A 368 16.67 15.23 -39.62
C ARG A 368 18.02 15.67 -39.06
N ASN A 369 18.19 15.60 -37.74
CA ASN A 369 19.44 15.96 -37.09
C ASN A 369 20.59 15.05 -37.51
N LYS A 370 20.34 13.74 -37.63
CA LYS A 370 21.33 12.78 -38.15
C LYS A 370 21.78 13.14 -39.57
N LYS A 371 20.87 13.46 -40.49
CA LYS A 371 21.21 13.88 -41.86
C LYS A 371 21.97 15.20 -41.90
N LYS A 372 21.58 16.19 -41.09
CA LYS A 372 22.33 17.45 -40.94
C LYS A 372 23.76 17.17 -40.47
N GLY A 373 23.90 16.29 -39.47
CA GLY A 373 25.16 15.79 -38.93
C GLY A 373 26.08 15.26 -40.03
N GLU A 374 25.59 14.29 -40.81
CA GLU A 374 26.37 13.69 -41.91
C GLU A 374 26.71 14.69 -43.02
N THR A 375 25.82 15.63 -43.32
CA THR A 375 26.06 16.69 -44.32
C THR A 375 27.20 17.60 -43.88
N ILE A 376 27.17 18.07 -42.63
CA ILE A 376 28.21 18.94 -42.09
C ILE A 376 29.53 18.17 -41.94
N LYS A 377 29.49 16.91 -41.49
CA LYS A 377 30.68 16.04 -41.44
C LYS A 377 31.34 15.91 -42.81
N LYS A 378 30.55 15.69 -43.87
CA LYS A 378 31.06 15.64 -45.25
C LYS A 378 31.64 16.98 -45.71
N ASN A 379 31.00 18.10 -45.36
CA ASN A 379 31.49 19.44 -45.71
C ASN A 379 32.79 19.79 -44.99
N ILE A 380 32.97 19.34 -43.74
CA ILE A 380 34.24 19.48 -43.01
C ILE A 380 35.30 18.62 -43.68
N GLY A 381 35.01 17.34 -43.91
CA GLY A 381 35.94 16.39 -44.53
C GLY A 381 36.97 15.85 -43.54
N GLN A 382 38.14 15.47 -44.06
CA GLN A 382 39.28 15.06 -43.22
C GLN A 382 39.83 16.27 -42.46
N VAL A 383 40.07 16.07 -41.17
CA VAL A 383 40.58 17.13 -40.28
C VAL A 383 42.09 17.02 -40.19
N ASN A 384 42.79 18.08 -40.61
CA ASN A 384 44.24 18.20 -40.51
C ASN A 384 44.69 19.07 -39.34
N SER A 385 43.87 20.06 -38.95
CA SER A 385 44.07 20.90 -37.77
C SER A 385 42.72 21.39 -37.23
N LEU A 386 42.68 21.78 -35.94
CA LEU A 386 41.46 22.35 -35.35
C LEU A 386 41.20 23.76 -35.89
N GLU A 387 42.28 24.51 -36.14
CA GLU A 387 42.28 25.89 -36.58
C GLU A 387 41.69 26.04 -37.99
N GLU A 388 42.02 25.11 -38.90
CA GLU A 388 41.45 25.07 -40.25
C GLU A 388 39.92 24.89 -40.21
N VAL A 389 39.44 23.93 -39.40
CA VAL A 389 38.00 23.67 -39.27
C VAL A 389 37.30 24.85 -38.58
N ALA A 390 37.91 25.40 -37.53
CA ALA A 390 37.40 26.57 -36.82
C ALA A 390 37.22 27.77 -37.75
N SER A 391 38.24 28.08 -38.57
CA SER A 391 38.16 29.15 -39.57
C SER A 391 37.10 28.88 -40.64
N LYS A 392 37.00 27.65 -41.13
CA LYS A 392 36.01 27.26 -42.16
C LYS A 392 34.57 27.30 -41.66
N THR A 393 34.36 27.11 -40.36
CA THR A 393 33.03 27.02 -39.75
C THR A 393 32.63 28.27 -38.96
N GLY A 394 33.53 29.26 -38.85
CA GLY A 394 33.31 30.48 -38.05
C GLY A 394 33.22 30.19 -36.54
N GLN A 395 33.89 29.14 -36.09
CA GLN A 395 33.93 28.71 -34.69
C GLN A 395 35.28 29.03 -34.05
N THR A 396 35.35 28.95 -32.73
CA THR A 396 36.60 29.09 -31.97
C THR A 396 37.04 27.74 -31.42
N VAL A 397 38.35 27.47 -31.44
CA VAL A 397 38.91 26.31 -30.72
C VAL A 397 38.79 26.55 -29.23
N GLN A 398 38.26 25.56 -28.49
CA GLN A 398 38.09 25.61 -27.04
C GLN A 398 38.82 24.44 -26.39
N THR A 399 39.38 24.69 -25.21
CA THR A 399 40.03 23.67 -24.38
C THR A 399 39.10 23.28 -23.24
N ALA A 400 38.86 21.99 -23.07
CA ALA A 400 38.20 21.44 -21.89
C ALA A 400 39.18 20.55 -21.15
N ASP A 401 39.33 20.82 -19.85
CA ASP A 401 40.21 20.08 -18.94
C ASP A 401 39.40 19.43 -17.81
N SER A 402 40.01 18.47 -17.11
CA SER A 402 39.42 17.77 -15.97
C SER A 402 38.12 17.02 -16.28
N LEU A 403 37.93 16.62 -17.55
CA LEU A 403 36.82 15.77 -17.95
C LEU A 403 36.89 14.42 -17.22
N ARG A 404 35.74 13.90 -16.81
CA ARG A 404 35.59 12.57 -16.21
C ARG A 404 34.73 11.71 -17.12
N PHE A 405 35.12 10.44 -17.30
CA PHE A 405 34.40 9.50 -18.16
C PHE A 405 32.94 9.29 -17.71
N ASN A 406 32.69 9.35 -16.40
CA ASN A 406 31.38 9.19 -15.77
C ASN A 406 30.72 10.52 -15.32
N GLY A 407 31.37 11.66 -15.53
CA GLY A 407 30.89 12.97 -15.07
C GLY A 407 30.11 13.73 -16.15
N GLY A 408 29.25 14.67 -15.72
CA GLY A 408 28.64 15.63 -16.62
C GLY A 408 29.73 16.45 -17.31
N SER A 409 29.86 16.27 -18.62
CA SER A 409 30.89 16.97 -19.39
C SER A 409 30.53 18.46 -19.53
N ALA A 410 31.53 19.31 -19.77
CA ALA A 410 31.33 20.72 -20.14
C ALA A 410 30.47 20.90 -21.42
N PHE A 411 30.20 19.80 -22.15
CA PHE A 411 29.45 19.74 -23.40
C PHE A 411 28.07 19.08 -23.25
N GLY A 412 27.62 18.74 -22.03
CA GLY A 412 26.37 18.02 -21.80
C GLY A 412 26.45 16.52 -22.12
N TYR A 413 25.33 15.91 -22.52
CA TYR A 413 25.23 14.46 -22.78
C TYR A 413 25.73 14.09 -24.19
N GLU A 414 27.02 13.78 -24.29
CA GLU A 414 27.72 13.48 -25.55
C GLU A 414 28.54 12.18 -25.47
N PRO A 415 27.90 11.00 -25.32
CA PRO A 415 28.58 9.74 -25.02
C PRO A 415 29.56 9.30 -26.12
N LYS A 416 29.26 9.59 -27.39
CA LYS A 416 30.15 9.26 -28.52
C LYS A 416 31.42 10.12 -28.54
N VAL A 417 31.29 11.39 -28.17
CA VAL A 417 32.43 12.32 -28.09
C VAL A 417 33.30 11.94 -26.90
N LEU A 418 32.69 11.71 -25.73
CA LEU A 418 33.40 11.24 -24.53
C LEU A 418 34.12 9.90 -24.79
N GLY A 419 33.46 8.95 -25.45
CA GLY A 419 34.09 7.70 -25.85
C GLY A 419 35.32 7.89 -26.74
N ALA A 420 35.29 8.86 -27.66
CA ALA A 420 36.45 9.20 -28.49
C ALA A 420 37.55 9.93 -27.69
N VAL A 421 37.19 10.82 -26.77
CA VAL A 421 38.13 11.53 -25.88
C VAL A 421 38.89 10.56 -24.99
N PHE A 422 38.24 9.53 -24.46
CA PHE A 422 38.85 8.53 -23.56
C PHE A 422 39.32 7.26 -24.27
N ASN A 423 39.29 7.21 -25.60
CA ASN A 423 39.89 6.11 -26.36
C ASN A 423 41.43 6.24 -26.31
N PRO A 424 42.17 5.25 -25.76
CA PRO A 424 43.63 5.33 -25.65
C PRO A 424 44.35 5.57 -26.98
N ALA A 425 43.77 5.13 -28.10
CA ALA A 425 44.35 5.30 -29.43
C ALA A 425 44.45 6.78 -29.86
N ASN A 426 43.60 7.63 -29.28
CA ASN A 426 43.53 9.06 -29.57
C ASN A 426 44.41 9.91 -28.63
N ASN A 427 45.01 9.34 -27.58
CA ASN A 427 45.81 10.10 -26.63
C ASN A 427 46.97 10.83 -27.30
N GLY A 428 47.08 12.15 -27.08
CA GLY A 428 48.06 13.02 -27.73
C GLY A 428 47.79 13.30 -29.22
N LYS A 429 46.62 12.91 -29.76
CA LYS A 429 46.34 12.94 -31.21
C LYS A 429 45.08 13.74 -31.55
N LEU A 430 45.10 14.27 -32.77
CA LEU A 430 43.94 14.82 -33.43
C LEU A 430 43.06 13.68 -33.96
N VAL A 431 41.75 13.74 -33.68
CA VAL A 431 40.78 12.85 -34.32
C VAL A 431 40.49 13.38 -35.71
N THR A 432 40.95 12.64 -36.72
CA THR A 432 40.98 13.09 -38.13
C THR A 432 39.61 13.09 -38.81
N GLN A 433 38.56 12.67 -38.12
CA GLN A 433 37.19 12.57 -38.62
C GLN A 433 36.22 13.29 -37.66
N PRO A 434 35.33 14.17 -38.16
CA PRO A 434 34.34 14.83 -37.31
C PRO A 434 33.38 13.82 -36.68
N LEU A 435 33.07 14.05 -35.41
CA LEU A 435 32.18 13.22 -34.61
C LEU A 435 30.80 13.84 -34.58
N VAL A 436 29.83 13.21 -35.25
CA VAL A 436 28.41 13.56 -35.10
C VAL A 436 27.94 13.09 -33.73
N GLY A 437 27.74 14.02 -32.80
CA GLY A 437 27.22 13.82 -31.46
C GLY A 437 25.69 14.00 -31.37
N THR A 438 25.16 14.05 -30.15
CA THR A 438 23.73 14.19 -29.87
C THR A 438 23.24 15.60 -30.15
N ASN A 439 23.97 16.61 -29.68
CA ASN A 439 23.59 18.02 -29.74
C ASN A 439 24.45 18.83 -30.72
N GLY A 440 25.56 18.26 -31.20
CA GLY A 440 26.51 18.97 -32.06
C GLY A 440 27.43 18.06 -32.85
N ILE A 441 28.35 18.68 -33.58
CA ILE A 441 29.40 17.99 -34.33
C ILE A 441 30.73 18.46 -33.77
N TYR A 442 31.56 17.51 -33.40
CA TYR A 442 32.77 17.77 -32.64
C TYR A 442 33.98 17.37 -33.45
N VAL A 443 34.97 18.24 -33.45
CA VAL A 443 36.32 17.94 -33.92
C VAL A 443 37.23 18.12 -32.72
N ILE A 444 37.94 17.06 -32.36
CA ILE A 444 38.65 17.00 -31.08
C ILE A 444 40.11 16.62 -31.29
N LYS A 445 40.99 17.22 -30.50
CA LYS A 445 42.34 16.75 -30.25
C LYS A 445 42.44 16.39 -28.77
N VAL A 446 42.91 15.19 -28.47
CA VAL A 446 43.09 14.76 -27.09
C VAL A 446 44.51 15.14 -26.67
N GLU A 447 44.65 16.15 -25.84
CA GLU A 447 45.97 16.61 -25.37
C GLU A 447 46.61 15.61 -24.41
N GLY A 448 45.80 15.00 -23.54
CA GLY A 448 46.29 14.01 -22.58
C GLY A 448 45.15 13.26 -21.92
N GLN A 449 45.40 11.99 -21.62
CA GLN A 449 44.58 11.15 -20.77
C GLN A 449 45.40 10.75 -19.55
N SER A 450 44.80 10.84 -18.37
CA SER A 450 45.41 10.39 -17.13
C SER A 450 44.39 9.61 -16.31
N THR A 451 44.90 8.71 -15.48
CA THR A 451 44.12 8.06 -14.43
C THR A 451 44.37 8.80 -13.13
N THR A 452 43.32 9.17 -12.42
CA THR A 452 43.42 9.67 -11.05
C THR A 452 43.27 8.50 -10.09
N SER A 453 44.14 8.38 -9.09
CA SER A 453 43.92 7.45 -7.98
C SER A 453 42.61 7.79 -7.31
N VAL A 454 41.73 6.80 -7.17
CA VAL A 454 40.51 6.95 -6.37
C VAL A 454 40.82 6.38 -4.99
N GLU A 455 41.48 7.18 -4.16
CA GLU A 455 41.98 6.75 -2.85
C GLU A 455 40.87 6.33 -1.87
N SER A 456 39.60 6.63 -2.18
CA SER A 456 38.45 6.35 -1.32
C SER A 456 37.32 5.53 -1.99
N ALA A 457 37.53 4.95 -3.18
CA ALA A 457 36.51 4.08 -3.77
C ALA A 457 36.52 2.71 -3.11
N ASN A 458 35.75 2.55 -2.03
CA ASN A 458 35.36 1.22 -1.59
C ASN A 458 34.45 0.63 -2.66
N ILE A 459 35.02 -0.22 -3.53
CA ILE A 459 34.33 -0.86 -4.65
C ILE A 459 33.06 -1.59 -4.17
N ASP A 460 33.08 -2.17 -2.96
CA ASP A 460 31.92 -2.84 -2.40
C ASP A 460 30.81 -1.86 -2.00
N GLU A 461 31.18 -0.67 -1.53
CA GLU A 461 30.21 0.38 -1.21
C GLU A 461 29.61 1.01 -2.46
N GLN A 462 30.41 1.25 -3.50
CA GLN A 462 29.92 1.69 -4.81
C GLN A 462 29.00 0.64 -5.44
N ARG A 463 29.37 -0.65 -5.35
CA ARG A 463 28.52 -1.76 -5.84
C ARG A 463 27.19 -1.80 -5.07
N ARG A 464 27.23 -1.67 -3.73
CA ARG A 464 26.02 -1.62 -2.90
C ARG A 464 25.12 -0.43 -3.25
N GLN A 465 25.70 0.76 -3.46
CA GLN A 465 24.93 1.95 -3.85
C GLN A 465 24.28 1.77 -5.23
N LEU A 466 25.03 1.26 -6.21
CA LEU A 466 24.49 1.00 -7.55
C LEU A 466 23.38 -0.06 -7.52
N GLU A 467 23.56 -1.12 -6.74
CA GLU A 467 22.55 -2.16 -6.55
C GLU A 467 21.29 -1.60 -5.89
N MET A 468 21.43 -0.79 -4.83
CA MET A 468 20.28 -0.14 -4.20
C MET A 468 19.55 0.80 -5.17
N GLN A 469 20.27 1.58 -5.97
CA GLN A 469 19.68 2.46 -6.97
C GLN A 469 18.94 1.67 -8.05
N MET A 470 19.53 0.59 -8.58
CA MET A 470 18.88 -0.28 -9.56
C MET A 470 17.66 -0.99 -8.95
N ARG A 471 17.74 -1.45 -7.70
CA ARG A 471 16.59 -2.05 -6.99
C ARG A 471 15.43 -1.07 -6.83
N GLN A 472 15.71 0.18 -6.46
CA GLN A 472 14.67 1.21 -6.39
C GLN A 472 14.05 1.49 -7.74
N GLN A 473 14.86 1.57 -8.81
CA GLN A 473 14.37 1.78 -10.16
C GLN A 473 13.50 0.61 -10.65
N ILE A 474 13.90 -0.64 -10.37
CA ILE A 474 13.13 -1.84 -10.69
C ILE A 474 11.82 -1.87 -9.90
N MET A 475 11.83 -1.53 -8.61
CA MET A 475 10.61 -1.46 -7.81
C MET A 475 9.61 -0.43 -8.35
N GLN A 476 10.10 0.75 -8.77
CA GLN A 476 9.25 1.75 -9.42
C GLN A 476 8.67 1.22 -10.73
N GLN A 477 9.47 0.57 -11.58
CA GLN A 477 8.97 -0.02 -12.84
C GLN A 477 7.92 -1.11 -12.60
N MET A 478 8.13 -1.97 -11.60
CA MET A 478 7.15 -3.01 -11.24
C MET A 478 5.83 -2.44 -10.73
N GLN A 479 5.84 -1.27 -10.08
CA GLN A 479 4.63 -0.55 -9.68
C GLN A 479 3.80 -0.07 -10.89
N TYR A 480 4.45 0.21 -12.02
CA TYR A 480 3.81 0.55 -13.29
C TYR A 480 3.62 -0.66 -14.23
N GLY A 481 3.66 -1.88 -13.70
CA GLY A 481 3.37 -3.11 -14.45
C GLY A 481 4.50 -3.58 -15.37
N MET A 482 5.66 -2.92 -15.38
CA MET A 482 6.85 -3.38 -16.11
C MET A 482 7.71 -4.25 -15.20
N ASN A 483 7.94 -5.51 -15.58
CA ASN A 483 8.84 -6.40 -14.84
C ASN A 483 10.15 -6.55 -15.62
N PRO A 484 11.17 -5.71 -15.37
CA PRO A 484 12.40 -5.68 -16.17
C PRO A 484 13.23 -6.97 -16.07
N ILE A 485 12.89 -7.89 -15.16
CA ILE A 485 13.53 -9.21 -15.02
C ILE A 485 12.77 -10.26 -15.84
N LEU A 486 11.45 -10.32 -15.71
CA LEU A 486 10.64 -11.33 -16.39
C LEU A 486 10.31 -10.97 -17.84
N ASP A 487 10.20 -9.69 -18.18
CA ASP A 487 9.77 -9.27 -19.51
C ASP A 487 10.80 -9.61 -20.61
N PRO A 488 12.12 -9.49 -20.40
CA PRO A 488 13.11 -10.03 -21.36
C PRO A 488 13.01 -11.55 -21.52
N LEU A 489 12.79 -12.29 -20.43
CA LEU A 489 12.60 -13.74 -20.48
C LEU A 489 11.33 -14.11 -21.26
N LYS A 490 10.24 -13.36 -21.07
CA LYS A 490 9.02 -13.52 -21.86
C LYS A 490 9.25 -13.22 -23.34
N ARG A 491 9.99 -12.16 -23.69
CA ARG A 491 10.35 -11.81 -25.08
C ARG A 491 11.19 -12.90 -25.75
N SER A 492 12.03 -13.60 -24.99
CA SER A 492 12.83 -14.72 -25.51
C SER A 492 12.02 -15.99 -25.80
N ALA A 493 10.76 -16.05 -25.35
CA ALA A 493 9.87 -17.19 -25.54
C ALA A 493 8.69 -16.83 -26.44
N LYS A 494 8.17 -17.81 -27.19
CA LYS A 494 6.88 -17.67 -27.89
C LYS A 494 5.75 -17.93 -26.90
N ILE A 495 5.20 -16.88 -26.31
CA ILE A 495 4.10 -16.97 -25.34
C ILE A 495 2.79 -16.55 -26.01
N LYS A 496 1.76 -17.39 -25.92
CA LYS A 496 0.38 -17.02 -26.20
C LYS A 496 -0.35 -16.90 -24.86
N ASP A 497 -0.61 -15.68 -24.41
CA ASP A 497 -1.32 -15.42 -23.16
C ASP A 497 -2.83 -15.46 -23.40
N ASN A 498 -3.49 -16.53 -22.93
CA ASN A 498 -4.95 -16.67 -23.01
C ASN A 498 -5.63 -16.38 -21.67
N ARG A 499 -4.93 -15.82 -20.67
CA ARG A 499 -5.52 -15.61 -19.34
C ARG A 499 -6.74 -14.69 -19.41
N ALA A 500 -6.73 -13.70 -20.30
CA ALA A 500 -7.86 -12.80 -20.50
C ALA A 500 -9.14 -13.51 -20.97
N THR A 501 -9.02 -14.67 -21.62
CA THR A 501 -10.19 -15.50 -22.00
C THR A 501 -10.77 -16.33 -20.85
N PHE A 502 -10.01 -16.56 -19.78
CA PHE A 502 -10.43 -17.38 -18.64
C PHE A 502 -10.80 -16.57 -17.39
N TYR A 503 -10.13 -15.44 -17.14
CA TYR A 503 -10.25 -14.64 -15.92
C TYR A 503 -10.94 -13.30 -16.14
#